data_AF-A0A519RZQ2-F1
#
_entry.id   AF-A0A519RZQ2-F1
#
_cell.length_a   1.000
_cell.length_b   1.000
_cell.length_c   1.000
_cell.angle_alpha   90.00
_cell.angle_beta   90.00
_cell.angle_gamma   90.00
#
_symmetry.space_group_name_H-M   'P 1'
#
loop_
_entity.id
_entity.type
_entity.pdbx_description
1 polymer ?
#
loop_
_entity_poly.entity_id
_entity_poly.type
_entity_poly.pdbx_seq_one_letter_code
_entity_poly.pdbx_strand_id
1 'polypeptide(L)'
;MKNTALKNSIVLLLLTIMITFGCKKDRNIVPPKPIDSFLPMQVGNLWYTNKENYTTIQDSTLIDGKLFYKFYSLIGGDAISISYLRIDEQGKLIASDPKYPDLRVVRADFNAKVGDVFFTTGSGTDTDQQVTVTEKTSSQMSFSFENIYHPNLKGHPYLNTYIRGQGFPGNWAKLRINGVQIK
;
A
#
# COMPACT_ATOMS: atom_id res chain seq x y z
N MET A 1 -26.02 51.35 -32.33
CA MET A 1 -24.68 50.95 -31.80
C MET A 1 -24.59 50.81 -30.26
N LYS A 2 -25.70 50.80 -29.49
CA LYS A 2 -25.66 50.66 -28.02
C LYS A 2 -25.67 49.20 -27.50
N ASN A 3 -26.18 48.24 -28.29
CA ASN A 3 -26.33 46.84 -27.85
C ASN A 3 -25.05 45.98 -27.94
N THR A 4 -24.08 46.37 -28.76
CA THR A 4 -22.83 45.60 -28.93
C THR A 4 -21.84 45.88 -27.80
N ALA A 5 -21.78 47.11 -27.31
CA ALA A 5 -20.92 47.48 -26.18
C ALA A 5 -21.36 46.78 -24.88
N LEU A 6 -22.66 46.72 -24.61
CA LEU A 6 -23.20 46.03 -23.43
C LEU A 6 -22.93 44.51 -23.45
N LYS A 7 -23.07 43.87 -24.62
CA LYS A 7 -22.74 42.45 -24.80
C LYS A 7 -21.25 42.17 -24.58
N ASN A 8 -20.37 43.04 -25.09
CA ASN A 8 -18.93 42.89 -24.90
C ASN A 8 -18.51 43.09 -23.43
N SER A 9 -19.16 44.01 -22.71
CA SER A 9 -18.93 44.19 -21.27
C SER A 9 -19.38 43.00 -20.43
N ILE A 10 -20.50 42.36 -20.79
CA ILE A 10 -21.00 41.16 -20.08
C ILE A 10 -20.07 39.96 -20.31
N VAL A 11 -19.57 39.76 -21.53
CA VAL A 11 -18.63 38.68 -21.85
C VAL A 11 -17.31 38.86 -21.09
N LEU A 12 -16.80 40.09 -20.99
CA LEU A 12 -15.57 40.40 -20.24
C LEU A 12 -15.73 40.17 -18.73
N LEU A 13 -16.92 40.45 -18.19
CA LEU A 13 -17.27 40.19 -16.79
C LEU A 13 -17.40 38.69 -16.50
N LEU A 14 -18.00 37.92 -17.39
CA LEU A 14 -18.08 36.46 -17.28
C LEU A 14 -16.70 35.78 -17.37
N LEU A 15 -15.81 36.29 -18.22
CA LEU A 15 -14.45 35.75 -18.35
C LEU A 15 -13.60 36.00 -17.09
N THR A 16 -13.80 37.13 -16.42
CA THR A 16 -13.05 37.48 -15.19
C THR A 16 -13.49 36.68 -13.97
N ILE A 17 -14.78 36.29 -13.88
CA ILE A 17 -15.29 35.44 -12.80
C ILE A 17 -14.77 33.99 -12.92
N MET A 18 -14.58 33.48 -14.14
CA MET A 18 -14.04 32.12 -14.35
C MET A 18 -12.58 31.96 -13.89
N ILE A 19 -11.78 33.03 -13.91
CA ILE A 19 -10.36 32.96 -13.53
C ILE A 19 -10.19 32.97 -12.00
N THR A 20 -11.11 33.60 -11.26
CA THR A 20 -11.00 33.74 -9.80
C THR A 20 -11.62 32.56 -9.02
N PHE A 21 -12.53 31.80 -9.63
CA PHE A 21 -13.13 30.59 -9.05
C PHE A 21 -12.52 29.28 -9.56
N GLY A 22 -11.31 29.33 -10.15
CA GLY A 22 -10.54 28.11 -10.38
C GLY A 22 -10.22 27.44 -9.05
N CYS A 23 -10.84 26.28 -8.78
CA CYS A 23 -10.52 25.43 -7.64
C CYS A 23 -8.99 25.25 -7.56
N LYS A 24 -8.35 25.89 -6.58
CA LYS A 24 -6.98 25.56 -6.22
C LYS A 24 -7.04 24.16 -5.62
N LYS A 25 -6.66 23.15 -6.41
CA LYS A 25 -6.35 21.82 -5.87
C LYS A 25 -5.32 22.04 -4.77
N ASP A 26 -5.70 21.81 -3.52
CA ASP A 26 -4.80 21.95 -2.37
C ASP A 26 -3.54 21.14 -2.66
N ARG A 27 -2.46 21.86 -2.94
CA ARG A 27 -1.11 21.29 -3.12
C ARG A 27 -0.39 21.12 -1.78
N ASN A 28 -1.09 21.35 -0.66
CA ASN A 28 -0.62 21.01 0.67
C ASN A 28 -0.89 19.53 0.99
N ILE A 29 -0.59 18.64 0.05
CA ILE A 29 -0.20 17.29 0.45
C ILE A 29 1.23 17.46 0.93
N VAL A 30 1.41 17.72 2.22
CA VAL A 30 2.71 17.51 2.86
C VAL A 30 3.10 16.09 2.45
N PRO A 31 4.17 15.90 1.65
CA PRO A 31 4.58 14.55 1.32
C PRO A 31 4.82 13.87 2.66
N PRO A 32 4.16 12.74 2.96
CA PRO A 32 4.42 12.03 4.20
C PRO A 32 5.94 11.89 4.30
N LYS A 33 6.49 12.28 5.45
CA LYS A 33 7.92 12.11 5.77
C LYS A 33 8.32 10.74 5.22
N PRO A 34 9.40 10.60 4.42
CA PRO A 34 9.71 9.34 3.76
C PRO A 34 9.69 8.23 4.80
N ILE A 35 8.61 7.44 4.80
CA ILE A 35 8.49 6.34 5.74
C ILE A 35 9.49 5.33 5.22
N ASP A 36 10.36 4.87 6.10
CA ASP A 36 11.41 3.94 5.76
C ASP A 36 10.81 2.55 5.47
N SER A 37 10.15 2.41 4.33
CA SER A 37 9.38 1.24 3.95
C SER A 37 10.14 0.39 2.96
N PHE A 38 10.07 -0.91 3.17
CA PHE A 38 10.61 -1.89 2.23
C PHE A 38 9.61 -2.22 1.11
N LEU A 39 8.35 -1.78 1.21
CA LEU A 39 7.29 -2.08 0.24
C LEU A 39 6.76 -0.80 -0.43
N PRO A 40 7.03 -0.57 -1.73
CA PRO A 40 6.58 0.62 -2.43
C PRO A 40 5.06 0.60 -2.67
N MET A 41 4.38 1.66 -2.25
CA MET A 41 2.92 1.81 -2.27
C MET A 41 2.47 2.77 -3.37
N GLN A 42 2.47 2.31 -4.63
CA GLN A 42 2.04 3.12 -5.76
C GLN A 42 1.24 2.28 -6.76
N VAL A 43 0.09 2.82 -7.20
CA VAL A 43 -0.71 2.22 -8.28
C VAL A 43 0.14 2.07 -9.53
N GLY A 44 0.08 0.91 -10.16
CA GLY A 44 0.89 0.52 -11.31
C GLY A 44 2.16 -0.24 -10.96
N ASN A 45 2.55 -0.37 -9.68
CA ASN A 45 3.65 -1.27 -9.31
C ASN A 45 3.32 -2.71 -9.74
N LEU A 46 4.31 -3.43 -10.25
CA LEU A 46 4.17 -4.76 -10.84
C LEU A 46 5.34 -5.67 -10.50
N TRP A 47 5.03 -6.84 -9.99
CA TRP A 47 5.94 -7.99 -9.79
C TRP A 47 5.44 -9.12 -10.68
N TYR A 48 6.04 -9.30 -11.85
CA TYR A 48 5.57 -10.25 -12.85
C TYR A 48 6.59 -11.35 -13.07
N THR A 49 6.16 -12.60 -12.89
CA THR A 49 6.94 -13.79 -13.24
C THR A 49 6.52 -14.30 -14.62
N ASN A 50 5.21 -14.50 -14.82
CA ASN A 50 4.63 -14.93 -16.08
C ASN A 50 3.13 -14.60 -16.12
N LYS A 51 2.44 -15.00 -17.19
CA LYS A 51 1.01 -14.71 -17.39
C LYS A 51 0.10 -15.33 -16.32
N GLU A 52 0.58 -16.37 -15.64
CA GLU A 52 -0.13 -17.11 -14.58
C GLU A 52 0.25 -16.62 -13.18
N ASN A 53 1.33 -15.85 -13.05
CA ASN A 53 1.91 -15.46 -11.77
C ASN A 53 2.41 -14.02 -11.80
N TYR A 54 1.61 -13.12 -11.24
CA TYR A 54 2.00 -11.73 -11.05
C TYR A 54 1.24 -11.07 -9.91
N THR A 55 1.84 -10.03 -9.33
CA THR A 55 1.19 -9.11 -8.39
C THR A 55 1.25 -7.70 -8.93
N THR A 56 0.16 -6.95 -8.84
CA THR A 56 0.14 -5.53 -9.22
C THR A 56 -0.73 -4.71 -8.27
N ILE A 57 -0.33 -3.45 -8.05
CA ILE A 57 -1.17 -2.50 -7.34
C ILE A 57 -2.12 -1.86 -8.36
N GLN A 58 -3.39 -2.25 -8.32
CA GLN A 58 -4.38 -1.84 -9.34
C GLN A 58 -5.02 -0.49 -9.05
N ASP A 59 -5.27 -0.21 -7.77
CA ASP A 59 -6.05 0.96 -7.35
C ASP A 59 -5.74 1.29 -5.88
N SER A 60 -6.38 2.34 -5.38
CA SER A 60 -6.41 2.73 -3.97
C SER A 60 -7.84 3.00 -3.51
N THR A 61 -8.09 2.87 -2.21
CA THR A 61 -9.39 3.15 -1.62
C THR A 61 -9.23 3.69 -0.20
N LEU A 62 -10.26 4.36 0.31
CA LEU A 62 -10.32 4.78 1.70
C LEU A 62 -11.04 3.71 2.52
N ILE A 63 -10.38 3.21 3.55
CA ILE A 63 -10.98 2.36 4.57
C ILE A 63 -10.84 3.13 5.87
N ASP A 64 -11.97 3.50 6.49
CA ASP A 64 -11.98 4.27 7.74
C ASP A 64 -11.17 5.58 7.62
N GLY A 65 -11.37 6.31 6.52
CA GLY A 65 -10.67 7.57 6.24
C GLY A 65 -9.17 7.44 5.93
N LYS A 66 -8.61 6.23 5.87
CA LYS A 66 -7.18 5.98 5.60
C LYS A 66 -6.99 5.38 4.22
N LEU A 67 -5.97 5.84 3.49
CA LEU A 67 -5.65 5.35 2.14
C LEU A 67 -4.99 3.97 2.18
N PHE A 68 -5.61 3.00 1.51
CA PHE A 68 -5.08 1.67 1.27
C PHE A 68 -4.92 1.42 -0.22
N TYR A 69 -3.94 0.60 -0.58
CA TYR A 69 -3.63 0.18 -1.95
C TYR A 69 -4.10 -1.24 -2.18
N LYS A 70 -4.78 -1.49 -3.31
CA LYS A 70 -5.27 -2.80 -3.70
C LYS A 70 -4.19 -3.58 -4.42
N PHE A 71 -3.60 -4.54 -3.72
CA PHE A 71 -2.72 -5.56 -4.29
C PHE A 71 -3.59 -6.65 -4.90
N TYR A 72 -3.46 -6.85 -6.20
CA TYR A 72 -4.06 -7.96 -6.92
C TYR A 72 -2.96 -8.93 -7.32
N SER A 73 -3.11 -10.19 -6.96
CA SER A 73 -2.19 -11.26 -7.32
C SER A 73 -2.92 -12.36 -8.07
N LEU A 74 -2.42 -12.72 -9.24
CA LEU A 74 -2.77 -13.98 -9.92
C LEU A 74 -1.69 -15.00 -9.58
N ILE A 75 -2.10 -16.19 -9.17
CA ILE A 75 -1.23 -17.29 -8.74
C ILE A 75 -1.69 -18.54 -9.49
N GLY A 76 -0.78 -19.23 -10.18
CA GLY A 76 -1.10 -20.46 -10.91
C GLY A 76 -2.06 -20.30 -12.11
N GLY A 77 -2.46 -19.07 -12.45
CA GLY A 77 -3.37 -18.77 -13.57
C GLY A 77 -4.86 -18.81 -13.23
N ASP A 78 -5.22 -19.31 -12.05
CA ASP A 78 -6.61 -19.51 -11.63
C ASP A 78 -6.93 -18.95 -10.23
N ALA A 79 -5.95 -18.87 -9.35
CA ALA A 79 -6.13 -18.32 -8.01
C ALA A 79 -5.88 -16.81 -7.99
N ILE A 80 -6.87 -16.08 -7.45
CA ILE A 80 -6.78 -14.63 -7.24
C ILE A 80 -6.68 -14.36 -5.75
N SER A 81 -5.68 -13.58 -5.37
CA SER A 81 -5.56 -13.00 -4.03
C SER A 81 -5.66 -11.49 -4.11
N ILE A 82 -6.51 -10.89 -3.28
CA ILE A 82 -6.66 -9.44 -3.14
C ILE A 82 -6.32 -9.06 -1.72
N SER A 83 -5.47 -8.07 -1.55
CA SER A 83 -5.14 -7.50 -0.24
C SER A 83 -5.17 -5.98 -0.32
N TYR A 84 -5.75 -5.33 0.70
CA TYR A 84 -5.68 -3.88 0.85
C TYR A 84 -4.64 -3.56 1.89
N LEU A 85 -3.53 -2.96 1.44
CA LEU A 85 -2.37 -2.69 2.27
C LEU A 85 -2.08 -1.20 2.35
N ARG A 86 -1.62 -0.74 3.51
CA ARG A 86 -1.05 0.60 3.68
C ARG A 86 0.18 0.54 4.55
N ILE A 87 1.05 1.54 4.41
CA ILE A 87 2.02 1.86 5.43
C ILE A 87 1.39 2.92 6.34
N ASP A 88 1.33 2.64 7.64
CA ASP A 88 0.83 3.62 8.60
C ASP A 88 1.91 4.65 8.98
N GLU A 89 1.49 5.63 9.78
CA GLU A 89 2.32 6.73 10.22
C GLU A 89 3.51 6.28 11.09
N GLN A 90 3.47 5.06 11.64
CA GLN A 90 4.52 4.44 12.44
C GLN A 90 5.43 3.50 11.62
N GLY A 91 5.22 3.38 10.31
CA GLY A 91 6.02 2.51 9.45
C GLY A 91 5.61 1.03 9.47
N LYS A 92 4.41 0.73 9.96
CA LYS A 92 3.85 -0.63 9.91
C LYS A 92 3.08 -0.86 8.64
N LEU A 93 3.23 -2.06 8.08
CA LEU A 93 2.40 -2.55 7.00
C LEU A 93 1.09 -3.08 7.58
N ILE A 94 -0.01 -2.39 7.30
CA ILE A 94 -1.33 -2.74 7.80
C ILE A 94 -2.17 -3.29 6.65
N ALA A 95 -2.78 -4.45 6.87
CA ALA A 95 -3.81 -5.01 6.02
C ALA A 95 -5.20 -4.74 6.59
N SER A 96 -6.18 -4.54 5.69
CA SER A 96 -7.59 -4.43 6.01
C SER A 96 -8.46 -4.90 4.84
N ASP A 97 -9.78 -4.84 5.00
CA ASP A 97 -10.77 -5.11 3.95
C ASP A 97 -11.87 -4.04 4.00
N PRO A 98 -12.26 -3.43 2.86
CA PRO A 98 -13.39 -2.49 2.81
C PRO A 98 -14.71 -3.06 3.37
N LYS A 99 -14.91 -4.37 3.32
CA LYS A 99 -16.08 -5.06 3.89
C LYS A 99 -16.03 -5.15 5.42
N TYR A 100 -14.83 -5.12 5.99
CA TYR A 100 -14.59 -5.21 7.44
C TYR A 100 -13.68 -4.06 7.85
N PRO A 101 -14.19 -2.81 7.84
CA PRO A 101 -13.37 -1.63 8.03
C PRO A 101 -12.71 -1.55 9.40
N ASP A 102 -13.18 -2.29 10.40
CA ASP A 102 -12.58 -2.37 11.73
C ASP A 102 -11.44 -3.40 11.80
N LEU A 103 -11.35 -4.31 10.82
CA LEU A 103 -10.29 -5.31 10.78
C LEU A 103 -8.96 -4.65 10.42
N ARG A 104 -7.98 -4.78 11.30
CA ARG A 104 -6.60 -4.32 11.11
C ARG A 104 -5.65 -5.45 11.44
N VAL A 105 -4.79 -5.79 10.48
CA VAL A 105 -3.79 -6.84 10.64
C VAL A 105 -2.41 -6.26 10.36
N VAL A 106 -1.52 -6.27 11.35
CA VAL A 106 -0.13 -5.85 11.19
C VAL A 106 0.64 -6.96 10.48
N ARG A 107 1.17 -6.67 9.29
CA ARG A 107 1.91 -7.60 8.43
C ARG A 107 3.41 -7.36 8.41
N ALA A 108 3.87 -6.21 8.90
CA ALA A 108 5.27 -5.88 9.10
C ALA A 108 5.36 -4.62 9.97
N ASP A 109 6.45 -4.48 10.71
CA ASP A 109 6.87 -3.21 11.32
C ASP A 109 8.27 -2.88 10.78
N PHE A 110 8.37 -1.94 9.84
CA PHE A 110 9.65 -1.64 9.19
C PHE A 110 10.60 -0.85 10.09
N ASN A 111 10.11 -0.30 11.20
CA ASN A 111 10.92 0.42 12.18
C ASN A 111 11.43 -0.48 13.31
N ALA A 112 10.85 -1.66 13.50
CA ALA A 112 11.28 -2.64 14.50
C ALA A 112 12.73 -3.10 14.32
N LYS A 113 13.33 -3.62 15.41
CA LYS A 113 14.69 -4.16 15.49
C LYS A 113 14.65 -5.68 15.44
N VAL A 114 15.78 -6.29 15.08
CA VAL A 114 15.93 -7.76 15.15
C VAL A 114 15.65 -8.23 16.58
N GLY A 115 14.82 -9.26 16.72
CA GLY A 115 14.37 -9.80 18.00
C GLY A 115 13.09 -9.17 18.54
N ASP A 116 12.62 -8.05 17.99
CA ASP A 116 11.33 -7.48 18.38
C ASP A 116 10.19 -8.43 18.01
N VAL A 117 9.17 -8.45 18.88
CA VAL A 117 7.98 -9.30 18.75
C VAL A 117 6.72 -8.44 18.77
N PHE A 118 5.77 -8.72 17.89
CA PHE A 118 4.44 -8.13 17.89
C PHE A 118 3.40 -9.15 17.45
N PHE A 119 2.12 -8.82 17.63
CA PHE A 119 1.00 -9.64 17.20
C PHE A 119 0.29 -9.03 16.00
N THR A 120 -0.21 -9.88 15.11
CA THR A 120 -0.91 -9.44 13.90
C THR A 120 -2.19 -8.68 14.21
N THR A 121 -3.01 -9.21 15.13
CA THR A 121 -4.29 -8.63 15.55
C THR A 121 -4.30 -8.30 17.05
N GLY A 122 -3.51 -9.01 17.86
CA GLY A 122 -3.52 -8.89 19.31
C GLY A 122 -4.78 -9.46 19.98
N SER A 123 -5.58 -10.22 19.23
CA SER A 123 -6.85 -10.79 19.71
C SER A 123 -6.66 -12.04 20.58
N GLY A 124 -5.51 -12.70 20.51
CA GLY A 124 -5.28 -13.97 21.20
C GLY A 124 -6.10 -15.14 20.65
N THR A 125 -6.66 -15.00 19.44
CA THR A 125 -7.42 -16.05 18.75
C THR A 125 -6.50 -16.93 17.89
N ASP A 126 -7.04 -18.02 17.35
CA ASP A 126 -6.32 -18.93 16.45
C ASP A 126 -5.83 -18.29 15.14
N THR A 127 -6.39 -17.14 14.76
CA THR A 127 -5.95 -16.34 13.61
C THR A 127 -4.86 -15.32 13.96
N ASP A 128 -4.58 -15.10 15.25
CA ASP A 128 -3.55 -14.18 15.70
C ASP A 128 -2.17 -14.85 15.66
N GLN A 129 -1.24 -14.21 14.95
CA GLN A 129 0.11 -14.72 14.79
C GLN A 129 1.08 -13.86 15.59
N GLN A 130 2.01 -14.53 16.27
CA GLN A 130 3.19 -13.88 16.80
C GLN A 130 4.16 -13.65 15.64
N VAL A 131 4.66 -12.42 15.53
CA VAL A 131 5.61 -12.02 14.49
C VAL A 131 6.91 -11.60 15.15
N THR A 132 8.00 -12.26 14.77
CA THR A 132 9.35 -11.95 15.24
C THR A 132 10.18 -11.38 14.12
N VAL A 133 10.85 -10.26 14.33
CA VAL A 133 11.82 -9.72 13.36
C VAL A 133 13.08 -10.57 13.38
N THR A 134 13.34 -11.31 12.30
CA THR A 134 14.49 -12.24 12.22
C THR A 134 15.71 -11.63 11.56
N GLU A 135 15.51 -10.63 10.71
CA GLU A 135 16.59 -9.96 9.98
C GLU A 135 16.24 -8.52 9.68
N LYS A 136 17.22 -7.62 9.80
CA LYS A 136 17.14 -6.25 9.32
C LYS A 136 18.50 -5.75 8.91
N THR A 137 18.62 -5.42 7.63
CA THR A 137 19.80 -4.77 7.02
C THR A 137 19.35 -3.49 6.31
N SER A 138 20.29 -2.80 5.66
CA SER A 138 19.95 -1.64 4.83
C SER A 138 19.12 -2.02 3.61
N SER A 139 19.20 -3.25 3.11
CA SER A 139 18.54 -3.69 1.87
C SER A 139 17.40 -4.68 2.11
N GLN A 140 17.37 -5.39 3.23
CA GLN A 140 16.42 -6.47 3.48
C GLN A 140 15.85 -6.43 4.91
N MET A 141 14.60 -6.85 5.06
CA MET A 141 13.99 -7.10 6.35
C MET A 141 13.12 -8.36 6.30
N SER A 142 13.26 -9.24 7.29
CA SER A 142 12.57 -10.53 7.36
C SER A 142 11.83 -10.68 8.68
N PHE A 143 10.68 -11.34 8.62
CA PHE A 143 9.74 -11.55 9.71
C PHE A 143 9.32 -13.02 9.76
N SER A 144 9.42 -13.65 10.92
CA SER A 144 8.88 -14.99 11.18
C SER A 144 7.49 -14.90 11.77
N PHE A 145 6.53 -15.57 11.15
CA PHE A 145 5.13 -15.61 11.57
C PHE A 145 4.82 -16.97 12.16
N GLU A 146 4.31 -16.99 13.39
CA GLU A 146 3.92 -18.22 14.08
C GLU A 146 2.49 -18.15 14.60
N ASN A 147 1.68 -19.18 14.29
CA ASN A 147 0.31 -19.31 14.77
C ASN A 147 0.30 -19.91 16.20
N ILE A 148 0.76 -19.16 17.20
CA ILE A 148 0.99 -19.70 18.56
C ILE A 148 -0.28 -20.18 19.28
N TYR A 149 -1.46 -19.72 18.83
CA TYR A 149 -2.77 -20.07 19.37
C TYR A 149 -3.52 -21.11 18.52
N HIS A 150 -3.07 -21.41 17.29
CA HIS A 150 -3.78 -22.32 16.41
C HIS A 150 -3.50 -23.78 16.78
N PRO A 151 -4.51 -24.64 16.95
CA PRO A 151 -4.34 -26.00 17.46
C PRO A 151 -3.42 -26.86 16.59
N ASN A 152 -3.49 -26.70 15.27
CA ASN A 152 -2.77 -27.57 14.32
C ASN A 152 -1.59 -26.89 13.61
N LEU A 153 -1.42 -25.56 13.75
CA LEU A 153 -0.42 -24.79 13.00
C LEU A 153 0.65 -24.18 13.91
N LYS A 154 0.50 -24.35 15.23
CA LYS A 154 1.51 -23.96 16.21
C LYS A 154 2.81 -24.73 15.98
N GLY A 155 3.95 -24.06 16.13
CA GLY A 155 5.28 -24.65 15.91
C GLY A 155 5.69 -24.76 14.44
N HIS A 156 4.88 -24.24 13.50
CA HIS A 156 5.20 -24.22 12.07
C HIS A 156 5.32 -22.78 11.56
N PRO A 157 6.40 -22.05 11.92
CA PRO A 157 6.56 -20.68 11.49
C PRO A 157 6.88 -20.60 9.99
N TYR A 158 6.51 -19.48 9.36
CA TYR A 158 6.92 -19.14 8.00
C TYR A 158 7.55 -17.75 7.94
N LEU A 159 8.37 -17.51 6.92
CA LEU A 159 9.09 -16.26 6.74
C LEU A 159 8.43 -15.38 5.68
N ASN A 160 8.27 -14.11 5.99
CA ASN A 160 8.02 -13.06 5.01
C ASN A 160 9.22 -12.12 4.96
N THR A 161 9.74 -11.88 3.77
CA THR A 161 10.88 -11.01 3.53
C THR A 161 10.50 -9.87 2.60
N TYR A 162 11.09 -8.71 2.82
CA TYR A 162 10.94 -7.52 1.98
C TYR A 162 12.30 -6.95 1.60
N ILE A 163 12.43 -6.50 0.35
CA ILE A 163 13.63 -5.92 -0.23
C ILE A 163 13.40 -4.43 -0.48
N ARG A 164 14.25 -3.59 0.07
CA ARG A 164 14.13 -2.14 -0.04
C ARG A 164 14.11 -1.68 -1.50
N GLY A 165 13.17 -0.82 -1.84
CA GLY A 165 12.99 -0.31 -3.20
C GLY A 165 12.37 -1.32 -4.18
N GLN A 166 12.22 -2.59 -3.77
CA GLN A 166 11.61 -3.63 -4.59
C GLN A 166 10.30 -4.16 -3.99
N GLY A 167 10.12 -4.20 -2.67
CA GLY A 167 8.99 -4.89 -2.07
C GLY A 167 9.27 -6.37 -1.93
N PHE A 168 8.65 -7.20 -2.76
CA PHE A 168 8.74 -8.65 -2.63
C PHE A 168 10.06 -9.21 -3.22
N PRO A 169 10.72 -10.16 -2.54
CA PRO A 169 11.85 -10.89 -3.10
C PRO A 169 11.34 -11.77 -4.25
N GLY A 170 12.20 -11.99 -5.25
CA GLY A 170 11.88 -12.87 -6.37
C GLY A 170 12.70 -12.58 -7.60
N ASN A 171 12.84 -13.59 -8.46
CA ASN A 171 13.44 -13.43 -9.78
C ASN A 171 12.34 -13.04 -10.78
N TRP A 172 11.96 -11.77 -10.78
CA TRP A 172 10.89 -11.26 -11.62
C TRP A 172 11.31 -11.25 -13.09
N ALA A 173 10.41 -11.64 -13.99
CA ALA A 173 10.60 -11.47 -15.43
C ALA A 173 10.37 -10.02 -15.86
N LYS A 174 9.44 -9.32 -15.20
CA LYS A 174 9.27 -7.87 -15.31
C LYS A 174 9.04 -7.27 -13.93
N LEU A 175 9.72 -6.18 -13.62
CA LEU A 175 9.58 -5.46 -12.37
C LEU A 175 9.40 -3.97 -12.66
N ARG A 176 8.26 -3.41 -12.24
CA ARG A 176 7.99 -1.97 -12.36
C ARG A 176 7.66 -1.41 -11.00
N ILE A 177 8.48 -0.47 -10.54
CA ILE A 177 8.32 0.20 -9.26
C ILE A 177 8.28 1.71 -9.50
N ASN A 178 7.28 2.36 -8.93
CA ASN A 178 7.07 3.81 -8.97
C ASN A 178 7.10 4.38 -10.40
N GLY A 179 6.50 3.65 -11.35
CA GLY A 179 6.47 4.03 -12.76
C GLY A 179 7.73 3.70 -13.57
N VAL A 180 8.81 3.25 -12.93
CA VAL A 180 10.07 2.87 -13.60
C VAL A 180 10.12 1.37 -13.80
N GLN A 181 10.37 0.91 -15.03
CA GLN A 181 10.69 -0.49 -15.29
C GLN A 181 12.15 -0.74 -14.92
N ILE A 182 12.37 -1.56 -13.88
CA ILE A 182 13.70 -1.93 -13.38
C ILE A 182 14.23 -3.14 -14.16
N LYS A 183 13.32 -4.00 -14.63
CA LYS A 183 13.59 -5.20 -15.44
C LYS A 183 12.45 -5.40 -16.42
#